data_AF-A0A7V2EDE5-F1
#
_entry.id   AF-A0A7V2EDE5-F1
#
_cell.length_a   1.000
_cell.length_b   1.000
_cell.length_c   1.000
_cell.angle_alpha   90.00
_cell.angle_beta   90.00
_cell.angle_gamma   90.00
#
_symmetry.space_group_name_H-M   'P 1'
#
loop_
_entity.id
_entity.type
_entity.pdbx_description
1 polymer ?
#
loop_
_entity_poly.entity_id
_entity_poly.type
_entity_poly.pdbx_seq_one_letter_code
_entity_poly.pdbx_strand_id
1 'polypeptide(L)'
;MTLDEILKIENLYIRVKKVVEGYISGKHRSIFEGFSVEFAEHREYTKGDDLKFIDWKVFARKEKLFIKKFYEETNLRAYLILDISKSMDYGKPNKFIYA
;
A
#
# COMPACT_ATOMS: atom_id res chain seq x y z
N MET A 1 9.51 -32.91 8.61
CA MET A 1 10.17 -31.65 8.96
C MET A 1 11.59 -31.95 9.40
N THR A 2 12.54 -31.81 8.47
CA THR A 2 13.97 -31.87 8.77
C THR A 2 14.45 -30.49 9.23
N LEU A 3 15.59 -30.43 9.94
CA LEU A 3 16.13 -29.20 10.50
C LEU A 3 16.39 -28.11 9.43
N ASP A 4 16.74 -28.53 8.22
CA ASP A 4 16.96 -27.65 7.07
C ASP A 4 15.68 -26.94 6.58
N GLU A 5 14.52 -27.58 6.72
CA GLU A 5 13.23 -26.98 6.34
C GLU A 5 12.84 -25.86 7.30
N ILE A 6 13.13 -26.03 8.59
CA ILE A 6 12.87 -25.02 9.64
C ILE A 6 13.78 -23.80 9.42
N LEU A 7 15.07 -24.03 9.15
CA LEU A 7 16.02 -22.94 8.89
C LEU A 7 15.68 -22.15 7.61
N LYS A 8 15.09 -22.79 6.59
CA LYS A 8 14.59 -22.07 5.41
C LYS A 8 13.40 -21.17 5.73
N ILE A 9 12.47 -21.62 6.56
CA ILE A 9 11.30 -20.83 6.97
C ILE A 9 11.73 -19.60 7.78
N GLU A 10 12.67 -19.74 8.72
CA GLU A 10 13.16 -18.61 9.51
C GLU A 10 13.87 -17.56 8.63
N ASN A 11 14.70 -18.00 7.69
CA ASN A 11 15.36 -17.10 6.75
C ASN A 11 14.37 -16.37 5.84
N LEU A 12 13.31 -17.06 5.40
CA LEU A 12 12.23 -16.46 4.62
C LEU A 12 11.49 -15.40 5.45
N TYR A 13 11.18 -15.70 6.72
CA TYR A 13 10.52 -14.77 7.63
C TYR A 13 11.30 -13.47 7.82
N ILE A 14 12.62 -13.55 8.03
CA ILE A 14 13.50 -12.38 8.18
C ILE A 14 13.55 -11.57 6.87
N ARG A 15 13.58 -12.25 5.71
CA ARG A 15 13.60 -11.60 4.39
C ARG A 15 12.29 -10.87 4.11
N VAL A 16 11.15 -11.52 4.37
CA VAL A 16 9.82 -10.93 4.20
C VAL A 16 9.65 -9.74 5.14
N LYS A 17 10.06 -9.83 6.41
CA LYS A 17 9.98 -8.70 7.34
C LYS A 17 10.77 -7.49 6.85
N LYS A 18 12.01 -7.68 6.36
CA LYS A 18 12.82 -6.59 5.78
C LYS A 18 12.20 -5.98 4.52
N VAL A 19 11.59 -6.81 3.65
CA VAL A 19 10.90 -6.32 2.46
C VAL A 19 9.64 -5.53 2.85
N VAL A 20 8.82 -6.05 3.77
CA VAL A 20 7.59 -5.38 4.21
C VAL A 20 7.89 -4.08 4.93
N GLU A 21 8.84 -4.05 5.87
CA GLU A 21 9.26 -2.82 6.56
C GLU A 21 9.82 -1.77 5.59
N GLY A 22 10.48 -2.19 4.51
CA GLY A 22 10.97 -1.31 3.45
C GLY A 22 9.92 -0.86 2.42
N TYR A 23 8.78 -1.54 2.31
CA TYR A 23 7.72 -1.24 1.33
C TYR A 23 6.50 -0.49 1.89
N ILE A 24 6.37 -0.40 3.22
CA ILE A 24 5.30 0.38 3.86
C ILE A 24 5.42 1.88 3.51
N SER A 25 6.60 2.34 3.10
CA SER A 25 6.80 3.70 2.58
C SER A 25 7.02 3.68 1.05
N GLY A 26 5.98 4.03 0.29
CA GLY A 26 6.18 4.86 -0.90
C GLY A 26 6.29 4.22 -2.29
N LYS A 27 5.58 3.14 -2.63
CA LYS A 27 5.50 2.68 -4.05
C LYS A 27 4.12 2.58 -4.68
N HIS A 28 3.04 2.58 -3.90
CA HIS A 28 1.69 2.61 -4.45
C HIS A 28 1.06 3.98 -4.20
N ARG A 29 1.10 4.84 -5.21
CA ARG A 29 0.25 6.03 -5.23
C ARG A 29 -1.19 5.58 -5.42
N SER A 30 -2.08 6.01 -4.53
CA SER A 30 -3.51 5.83 -4.74
C SER A 30 -3.95 6.55 -6.00
N ILE A 31 -4.81 5.90 -6.79
CA ILE A 31 -5.52 6.53 -7.92
C ILE A 31 -6.73 7.33 -7.39
N PHE A 32 -7.11 7.12 -6.11
CA PHE A 32 -8.23 7.78 -5.46
C PHE A 32 -7.79 9.06 -4.74
N GLU A 33 -8.63 10.10 -4.86
CA GLU A 33 -8.50 11.37 -4.16
C GLU A 33 -9.14 11.23 -2.77
N GLY A 34 -8.38 11.53 -1.71
CA GLY A 34 -8.82 11.29 -0.33
C GLY A 34 -8.11 12.14 0.70
N PHE A 35 -8.34 11.85 1.98
CA PHE A 35 -7.71 12.56 3.10
C PHE A 35 -6.37 11.90 3.45
N SER A 36 -5.28 12.30 2.81
CA SER A 36 -3.91 11.91 3.25
C SER A 36 -3.04 13.13 3.59
N VAL A 37 -1.85 12.85 4.11
CA VAL A 37 -0.80 13.82 4.43
C VAL A 37 -0.11 14.34 3.17
N GLU A 38 -0.13 13.58 2.08
CA GLU A 38 0.55 13.94 0.83
C GLU A 38 -0.29 14.88 -0.04
N PHE A 39 0.23 16.08 -0.28
CA PHE A 39 -0.36 17.10 -1.15
C PHE A 39 -0.41 16.61 -2.61
N ALA A 40 -1.59 16.71 -3.23
CA ALA A 40 -1.79 16.35 -4.63
C ALA A 40 -1.67 17.57 -5.55
N GLU A 41 -2.64 18.49 -5.46
CA GLU A 41 -2.71 19.67 -6.31
C GLU A 41 -3.59 20.77 -5.72
N HIS A 42 -3.46 21.99 -6.26
CA HIS A 42 -4.39 23.08 -6.04
C HIS A 42 -5.39 23.13 -7.20
N ARG A 43 -6.68 22.92 -6.90
CA ARG A 43 -7.78 23.09 -7.88
C ARG A 43 -8.53 24.38 -7.62
N GLU A 44 -8.98 25.07 -8.65
CA GLU A 44 -9.89 26.21 -8.50
C GLU A 44 -11.22 25.74 -7.86
N TYR A 45 -11.74 26.55 -6.93
CA TYR A 45 -12.97 26.25 -6.20
C TYR A 45 -14.17 26.24 -7.14
N THR A 46 -15.01 25.22 -7.02
CA THR A 46 -16.31 25.13 -7.69
C THR A 46 -17.42 25.07 -6.66
N LYS A 47 -18.58 25.66 -6.99
CA LYS A 47 -19.75 25.68 -6.11
C LYS A 47 -20.20 24.24 -5.82
N GLY A 48 -20.10 23.83 -4.55
CA GLY A 48 -20.36 22.45 -4.10
C GLY A 48 -19.15 21.83 -3.41
N ASP A 49 -17.97 22.43 -3.54
CA ASP A 49 -16.80 21.98 -2.81
C ASP A 49 -16.81 22.43 -1.33
N ASP A 50 -16.18 21.64 -0.47
CA ASP A 50 -16.11 21.91 0.97
C ASP A 50 -15.10 23.04 1.28
N LEU A 51 -15.60 24.12 1.89
CA LEU A 51 -14.82 25.32 2.21
C LEU A 51 -13.67 25.06 3.19
N LYS A 52 -13.70 23.94 3.95
CA LYS A 52 -12.63 23.58 4.90
C LYS A 52 -11.27 23.38 4.23
N PHE A 53 -11.25 23.07 2.93
CA PHE A 53 -10.03 22.80 2.19
C PHE A 53 -9.48 24.03 1.43
N ILE A 54 -10.08 25.20 1.63
CA ILE A 54 -9.62 26.42 0.97
C ILE A 54 -8.22 26.80 1.46
N ASP A 55 -7.33 27.06 0.52
CA ASP A 55 -6.01 27.62 0.81
C ASP A 55 -6.09 29.15 0.91
N TRP A 56 -6.30 29.66 2.12
CA TRP A 56 -6.32 31.10 2.38
C TRP A 56 -4.99 31.80 2.04
N LYS A 57 -3.86 31.10 2.05
CA LYS A 57 -2.55 31.69 1.67
C LYS A 57 -2.41 31.88 0.16
N VAL A 58 -3.09 31.06 -0.64
CA VAL A 58 -3.14 31.23 -2.10
C VAL A 58 -4.19 32.29 -2.45
N PHE A 59 -5.33 32.29 -1.75
CA PHE A 59 -6.34 33.33 -1.90
C PHE A 59 -5.77 34.73 -1.67
N ALA A 60 -5.00 34.93 -0.59
CA ALA A 60 -4.37 36.21 -0.29
C ALA A 60 -3.36 36.70 -1.35
N ARG A 61 -2.87 35.81 -2.23
CA ARG A 61 -1.89 36.15 -3.29
C ARG A 61 -2.50 36.26 -4.68
N LYS A 62 -3.57 35.52 -4.96
CA LYS A 62 -4.15 35.42 -6.31
C LYS A 62 -5.60 35.92 -6.39
N GLU A 63 -6.19 36.33 -5.27
CA GLU A 63 -7.61 36.74 -5.14
C GLU A 63 -8.61 35.74 -5.72
N LYS A 64 -8.19 34.48 -5.84
CA LYS A 64 -8.96 33.36 -6.38
C LYS A 64 -9.00 32.25 -5.36
N LEU A 65 -10.17 31.61 -5.25
CA LEU A 65 -10.39 30.51 -4.32
C LEU A 65 -9.79 29.23 -4.89
N PHE A 66 -8.85 28.64 -4.16
CA PHE A 66 -8.25 27.35 -4.47
C PHE A 66 -8.48 26.36 -3.32
N ILE A 67 -8.73 25.11 -3.69
CA ILE A 67 -8.86 23.99 -2.77
C ILE A 67 -7.60 23.14 -2.82
N LYS A 68 -7.13 22.71 -1.65
CA LYS A 68 -6.09 21.69 -1.52
C LYS A 68 -6.69 20.31 -1.67
N LYS A 69 -6.22 19.57 -2.66
CA LYS A 69 -6.45 18.12 -2.74
C LYS A 69 -5.26 17.38 -2.14
N PHE A 70 -5.58 16.25 -1.51
CA PHE A 70 -4.60 15.32 -0.98
C PHE A 70 -4.79 13.98 -1.70
N TYR A 71 -3.71 13.23 -1.86
CA TYR A 71 -3.83 11.84 -2.30
C TYR A 71 -4.54 11.04 -1.20
N GLU A 72 -5.08 9.87 -1.50
CA GLU A 72 -5.47 8.93 -0.45
C GLU A 72 -4.28 8.03 -0.09
N GLU A 73 -4.10 7.71 1.19
CA GLU A 73 -3.12 6.70 1.62
C GLU A 73 -3.73 5.30 1.42
N THR A 74 -3.38 4.61 0.33
CA THR A 74 -3.82 3.22 0.14
C THR A 74 -2.88 2.27 0.89
N ASN A 75 -3.34 1.73 2.02
CA ASN A 75 -2.68 0.62 2.69
C ASN A 75 -2.94 -0.69 1.92
N LEU A 76 -1.93 -1.23 1.23
CA LEU A 76 -2.02 -2.55 0.61
C LEU A 76 -2.05 -3.64 1.69
N ARG A 77 -3.20 -4.32 1.84
CA ARG A 77 -3.33 -5.51 2.69
C ARG A 77 -3.25 -6.76 1.82
N ALA A 78 -2.19 -7.56 2.00
CA ALA A 78 -2.02 -8.85 1.32
C ALA A 78 -2.04 -10.00 2.34
N TYR A 79 -2.68 -11.11 1.97
CA TYR A 79 -2.72 -12.34 2.76
C TYR A 79 -2.00 -13.44 2.00
N LEU A 80 -1.03 -14.09 2.65
CA LEU A 80 -0.37 -15.28 2.13
C LEU A 80 -1.04 -16.50 2.77
N ILE A 81 -1.62 -17.38 1.95
CA ILE A 81 -2.27 -18.61 2.39
C ILE A 81 -1.47 -19.77 1.83
N LEU A 82 -0.98 -20.64 2.72
CA LEU A 82 -0.22 -21.84 2.36
C LEU A 82 -1.08 -23.09 2.63
N ASP A 83 -1.27 -23.91 1.61
CA ASP A 83 -1.91 -25.22 1.74
C ASP A 83 -0.88 -26.28 2.16
N ILE A 84 -1.11 -26.92 3.30
CA ILE A 84 -0.26 -28.00 3.86
C ILE A 84 -0.97 -29.36 3.84
N SER A 85 -2.07 -29.49 3.10
CA SER A 85 -2.81 -30.74 3.00
C SER A 85 -2.01 -31.81 2.24
N LYS A 86 -2.34 -33.09 2.50
CA LYS A 86 -1.74 -34.25 1.81
C LYS A 86 -1.91 -34.23 0.28
N SER A 87 -2.81 -33.39 -0.23
CA SER A 87 -2.99 -33.20 -1.68
C SER A 87 -1.76 -32.56 -2.34
N MET A 88 -0.95 -31.82 -1.58
CA MET A 88 0.27 -31.17 -2.07
C MET A 88 1.42 -32.15 -2.33
N ASP A 89 1.34 -33.38 -1.78
CA ASP A 89 2.29 -34.47 -2.02
C ASP A 89 2.02 -35.25 -3.32
N TYR A 90 1.03 -34.81 -4.10
CA TYR A 90 0.69 -35.46 -5.36
C TYR A 90 1.74 -35.13 -6.45
N GLY A 91 2.18 -36.16 -7.18
CA GLY A 91 3.10 -36.04 -8.33
C GLY A 91 4.59 -36.20 -7.99
N LYS A 92 5.42 -36.41 -9.03
CA LYS A 92 6.89 -36.34 -8.97
C LYS A 92 7.39 -35.40 -10.07
N PRO A 93 8.00 -34.26 -9.74
CA PRO A 93 8.13 -33.68 -8.39
C PRO A 93 6.76 -33.33 -7.78
N ASN A 94 6.70 -33.24 -6.44
CA ASN A 94 5.44 -32.95 -5.74
C ASN A 94 4.95 -31.52 -6.08
N LYS A 95 3.64 -31.32 -5.98
CA LYS A 95 3.01 -30.01 -6.23
C LYS A 95 3.56 -28.92 -5.28
N PHE A 96 4.00 -29.31 -4.09
CA PHE A 96 4.60 -28.41 -3.10
C PHE A 96 5.85 -27.67 -3.59
N ILE A 97 6.63 -28.26 -4.50
CA ILE A 97 7.84 -27.60 -5.05
C ILE A 97 7.50 -26.35 -5.89
N TYR A 98 6.26 -26.23 -6.40
CA TYR A 98 5.82 -25.12 -7.25
C TYR A 98 4.98 -24.07 -6.52
N ALA A 99 4.73 -24.26 -5.23
CA ALA A 99 3.88 -23.40 -4.40
C ALA A 99 4.66 -22.27 -3.72
#